data_AF-A0A4R1WEF0-F1
#
_entry.id   AF-A0A4R1WEF0-F1
#
_cell.length_a   1.000
_cell.length_b   1.000
_cell.length_c   1.000
_cell.angle_alpha   90.00
_cell.angle_beta   90.00
_cell.angle_gamma   90.00
#
_symmetry.space_group_name_H-M   'P 1'
#
loop_
_entity.id
_entity.type
_entity.pdbx_description
1 polymer ?
#
loop_
_entity_poly.entity_id
_entity_poly.type
_entity_poly.pdbx_seq_one_letter_code
_entity_poly.pdbx_strand_id
1 'polypeptide(L)'
;MDQVAVGRESFIRQEWTDCFLALSAADRSSPLKAEDLERLGSAAHLLGREAESLDAWTRAYGASLEAGDSALAARCALWLGFQLFNAGEHARGGGWLARAQRLVDGLDCVEGGYVLAATAQQSMGLGDPAAGYSMSLEAAQVGQRFEDPTLVALATLGQAQASWMLGEPSRAIALLDEVMVAVTADEVAPVIAGLAYCAVIWACQEAFDIQRAQEWTAALSQWCELRPDVVPYRGQCLVHRAELLQFHGAWADAIEQAQRASERLSDPPGQDAVGMAHYVLAELHRLRGEWTEAEDLYRLANKCGRQPHPGLALLRLAQGRQDAAATGIRRAIDEAADQLERARLLPAAVEILLAGGDAAAGRVFADEFAGIAAVVDKPFLHAVSAQCAGAVLLAEGNGREALTHLRTALTGWQQLDAPYNAARVRVLLALACRELGDDEGSELELDAAREIFQQLGADPSGLPAVDPGHYGLSAREIEVLGLLATGATNRAIAAKLVISEKTVARHVSNIFAKLDLTSRAAATAYAYEHDLV
;
A
#
# COMPACT_ATOMS: atom_id res chain seq x y z
N MET A 1 -10.43 2.15 -46.37
CA MET A 1 -11.09 2.86 -45.26
C MET A 1 -10.14 3.96 -44.85
N ASP A 2 -10.63 5.19 -44.67
CA ASP A 2 -9.78 6.31 -44.24
C ASP A 2 -9.35 6.08 -42.79
N GLN A 3 -8.11 5.65 -42.59
CA GLN A 3 -7.57 5.29 -41.28
C GLN A 3 -7.50 6.50 -40.34
N VAL A 4 -7.37 7.72 -40.87
CA VAL A 4 -7.38 8.94 -40.05
C VAL A 4 -8.79 9.19 -39.49
N ALA A 5 -9.82 9.03 -40.32
CA ALA A 5 -11.20 9.18 -39.87
C ALA A 5 -11.57 8.14 -38.80
N VAL A 6 -11.19 6.87 -39.00
CA VAL A 6 -11.36 5.81 -38.00
C VAL A 6 -10.65 6.18 -36.70
N GLY A 7 -9.38 6.57 -36.78
CA GLY A 7 -8.59 6.94 -35.60
C GLY A 7 -9.19 8.10 -34.81
N ARG A 8 -9.72 9.12 -35.49
CA ARG A 8 -10.40 10.26 -34.86
C ARG A 8 -11.70 9.86 -34.18
N GLU A 9 -12.51 9.02 -34.83
CA GLU A 9 -13.77 8.55 -34.26
C GLU A 9 -13.53 7.66 -33.03
N SER A 10 -12.58 6.73 -33.10
CA SER A 10 -12.17 5.92 -31.95
C SER A 10 -11.61 6.77 -30.80
N PHE A 11 -10.89 7.85 -31.09
CA PHE A 11 -10.45 8.80 -30.04
C PHE A 11 -11.64 9.44 -29.30
N ILE A 12 -12.66 9.88 -30.03
CA ILE A 12 -13.88 10.49 -29.45
C ILE A 12 -14.64 9.47 -28.59
N ARG A 13 -14.68 8.20 -29.05
CA ARG A 13 -15.33 7.10 -28.32
C ARG A 13 -14.47 6.52 -27.19
N GLN A 14 -13.24 7.03 -27.01
CA GLN A 14 -12.28 6.53 -26.02
C GLN A 14 -11.85 5.06 -26.26
N GLU A 15 -11.90 4.60 -27.51
CA GLU A 15 -11.41 3.29 -27.95
C GLU A 15 -9.90 3.41 -28.25
N TRP A 16 -9.07 3.48 -27.21
CA TRP A 16 -7.66 3.88 -27.33
C TRP A 16 -6.83 2.91 -28.16
N THR A 17 -7.06 1.61 -28.04
CA THR A 17 -6.37 0.59 -28.84
C THR A 17 -6.64 0.80 -30.33
N ASP A 18 -7.92 0.95 -30.70
CA ASP A 18 -8.32 1.15 -32.10
C ASP A 18 -7.83 2.50 -32.64
N CYS A 19 -7.91 3.55 -31.83
CA CYS A 19 -7.35 4.87 -32.16
C CYS A 19 -5.85 4.77 -32.48
N PHE A 20 -5.07 4.16 -31.58
CA PHE A 20 -3.63 3.99 -31.76
C PHE A 20 -3.29 3.18 -33.01
N LEU A 21 -3.97 2.05 -33.23
CA LEU A 21 -3.73 1.18 -34.38
C LEU A 21 -4.06 1.89 -35.70
N ALA A 22 -5.20 2.59 -35.77
CA ALA A 22 -5.65 3.29 -36.97
C ALA A 22 -4.75 4.48 -37.30
N LEU A 23 -4.44 5.34 -36.32
CA LEU A 23 -3.55 6.49 -36.53
C LEU A 23 -2.12 6.05 -36.84
N SER A 24 -1.60 5.01 -36.18
CA SER A 24 -0.28 4.45 -36.51
C SER A 24 -0.23 3.88 -37.93
N ALA A 25 -1.32 3.24 -38.39
CA ALA A 25 -1.40 2.73 -39.76
C ALA A 25 -1.47 3.86 -40.79
N ALA A 26 -2.22 4.93 -40.50
CA ALA A 26 -2.26 6.13 -41.32
C ALA A 26 -0.87 6.77 -41.42
N ASP A 27 -0.19 6.96 -40.29
CA ASP A 27 1.12 7.62 -40.21
C ASP A 27 2.22 6.88 -40.99
N ARG A 28 2.18 5.54 -41.01
CA ARG A 28 3.07 4.73 -41.84
C ARG A 28 2.85 4.92 -43.35
N SER A 29 1.63 5.29 -43.75
CA SER A 29 1.28 5.48 -45.16
C SER A 29 1.55 6.91 -45.65
N SER A 30 1.31 7.89 -44.79
CA SER A 30 1.54 9.31 -45.06
C SER A 30 1.71 10.02 -43.71
N PRO A 31 2.66 10.98 -43.59
CA PRO A 31 2.82 11.74 -42.36
C PRO A 31 1.50 12.37 -41.90
N LEU A 32 1.15 12.14 -40.63
CA LEU A 32 -0.02 12.73 -40.00
C LEU A 32 0.14 14.25 -39.80
N LYS A 33 -1.01 14.95 -39.72
CA LYS A 33 -1.04 16.36 -39.31
C LYS A 33 -0.83 16.48 -37.80
N ALA A 34 -0.46 17.68 -37.34
CA ALA A 34 -0.16 17.96 -35.95
C ALA A 34 -1.23 17.46 -34.96
N GLU A 35 -2.52 17.75 -35.20
CA GLU A 35 -3.59 17.29 -34.32
C GLU A 35 -3.76 15.77 -34.26
N ASP A 36 -3.51 15.07 -35.38
CA ASP A 36 -3.62 13.61 -35.42
C ASP A 36 -2.40 12.95 -34.77
N LEU A 37 -1.22 13.57 -34.86
CA LEU A 37 -0.04 13.18 -34.10
C LEU A 37 -0.25 13.40 -32.59
N GLU A 38 -0.90 14.49 -32.18
CA GLU A 38 -1.23 14.73 -30.78
C GLU A 38 -2.17 13.65 -30.23
N ARG A 39 -3.24 13.32 -30.98
CA ARG A 39 -4.15 12.22 -30.63
C ARG A 39 -3.45 10.86 -30.56
N LEU A 40 -2.55 10.58 -31.53
CA LEU A 40 -1.74 9.37 -31.52
C LEU A 40 -0.86 9.29 -30.27
N GLY A 41 -0.21 10.41 -29.91
CA GLY A 41 0.62 10.50 -28.70
C GLY A 41 -0.18 10.28 -27.42
N SER A 42 -1.40 10.85 -27.35
CA SER A 42 -2.32 10.69 -26.23
C SER A 42 -2.86 9.26 -26.10
N ALA A 43 -3.25 8.63 -27.22
CA ALA A 43 -3.66 7.21 -27.22
C ALA A 43 -2.49 6.29 -26.83
N ALA A 44 -1.31 6.51 -27.39
CA ALA A 44 -0.09 5.78 -27.01
C ALA A 44 0.20 5.91 -25.51
N HIS A 45 0.08 7.12 -24.96
CA HIS A 45 0.26 7.36 -23.55
C HIS A 45 -0.73 6.55 -22.70
N LEU A 46 -2.02 6.56 -23.03
CA LEU A 46 -3.06 5.85 -22.26
C LEU A 46 -2.90 4.33 -22.31
N LEU A 47 -2.32 3.81 -23.40
CA LEU A 47 -1.96 2.40 -23.56
C LEU A 47 -0.63 2.01 -22.90
N GLY A 48 0.07 2.95 -22.25
CA GLY A 48 1.39 2.71 -21.64
C GLY A 48 2.55 2.59 -22.64
N ARG A 49 2.39 3.08 -23.87
CA ARG A 49 3.40 3.08 -24.94
C ARG A 49 4.23 4.36 -24.90
N GLU A 50 5.12 4.44 -23.92
CA GLU A 50 5.84 5.67 -23.58
C GLU A 50 6.74 6.20 -24.70
N ALA A 51 7.47 5.31 -25.38
CA ALA A 51 8.37 5.69 -26.47
C ALA A 51 7.58 6.20 -27.69
N GLU A 52 6.52 5.50 -28.09
CA GLU A 52 5.64 5.92 -29.17
C GLU A 52 4.92 7.23 -28.86
N SER A 53 4.53 7.45 -27.60
CA SER A 53 3.92 8.70 -27.14
C SER A 53 4.89 9.89 -27.24
N LEU A 54 6.12 9.72 -26.76
CA LEU A 54 7.17 10.74 -26.82
C LEU A 54 7.52 11.12 -28.27
N ASP A 55 7.63 10.13 -29.17
CA ASP A 55 7.88 10.36 -30.60
C ASP A 55 6.72 11.15 -31.24
N ALA A 56 5.48 10.68 -31.05
CA ALA A 56 4.30 11.29 -31.63
C ALA A 56 4.12 12.75 -31.17
N TRP A 57 4.25 13.04 -29.86
CA TRP A 57 4.14 14.41 -29.36
C TRP A 57 5.32 15.31 -29.78
N THR A 58 6.54 14.77 -29.90
CA THR A 58 7.69 15.53 -30.42
C THR A 58 7.46 15.95 -31.88
N ARG A 59 6.92 15.04 -32.70
CA ARG A 59 6.57 15.33 -34.09
C ARG A 59 5.36 16.27 -34.19
N ALA A 60 4.36 16.10 -33.33
CA ALA A 60 3.21 17.00 -33.24
C ALA A 60 3.65 18.43 -32.89
N TYR A 61 4.58 18.59 -31.94
CA TYR A 61 5.17 19.88 -31.58
C TYR A 61 5.83 20.55 -32.80
N GLY A 62 6.69 19.82 -33.53
CA GLY A 62 7.35 20.34 -34.74
C GLY A 62 6.36 20.78 -35.82
N ALA A 63 5.40 19.92 -36.13
CA ALA A 63 4.36 20.21 -37.13
C ALA A 63 3.46 21.39 -36.72
N SER A 64 3.19 21.56 -35.43
CA SER A 64 2.42 22.70 -34.91
C SER A 64 3.17 24.02 -35.09
N LEU A 65 4.49 24.04 -34.84
CA LEU A 65 5.32 25.21 -35.08
C LEU A 65 5.37 25.59 -36.56
N GLU A 66 5.51 24.60 -37.45
CA GLU A 66 5.49 24.83 -38.91
C GLU A 66 4.14 25.39 -39.38
N ALA A 67 3.05 24.97 -38.76
CA ALA A 67 1.70 25.46 -39.03
C ALA A 67 1.39 26.81 -38.35
N GLY A 68 2.26 27.32 -37.47
CA GLY A 68 2.02 28.52 -36.68
C GLY A 68 1.01 28.35 -35.53
N ASP A 69 0.65 27.11 -35.18
CA ASP A 69 -0.28 26.81 -34.09
C ASP A 69 0.47 26.74 -32.76
N SER A 70 0.59 27.90 -32.11
CA SER A 70 1.31 28.02 -30.83
C SER A 70 0.59 27.34 -29.68
N ALA A 71 -0.74 27.24 -29.73
CA ALA A 71 -1.53 26.58 -28.69
C ALA A 71 -1.31 25.06 -28.72
N LEU A 72 -1.45 24.44 -29.90
CA LEU A 72 -1.19 23.00 -30.03
C LEU A 72 0.28 22.65 -29.75
N ALA A 73 1.23 23.50 -30.17
CA ALA A 73 2.64 23.34 -29.83
C ALA A 73 2.86 23.39 -28.31
N ALA A 74 2.22 24.33 -27.60
CA ALA A 74 2.31 24.41 -26.15
C ALA A 74 1.73 23.16 -25.46
N ARG A 75 0.59 22.65 -25.94
CA ARG A 75 -0.01 21.40 -25.44
C ARG A 75 0.93 20.21 -25.59
N CYS A 76 1.55 20.04 -26.76
CA CYS A 76 2.51 18.97 -26.99
C CYS A 76 3.74 19.10 -26.07
N ALA A 77 4.25 20.33 -25.89
CA ALA A 77 5.36 20.60 -24.98
C ALA A 77 4.99 20.31 -23.50
N LEU A 78 3.76 20.59 -23.09
CA LEU A 78 3.24 20.25 -21.76
C LEU A 78 3.23 18.74 -21.54
N TRP A 79 2.68 17.96 -22.47
CA TRP A 79 2.63 16.50 -22.35
C TRP A 79 4.02 15.85 -22.34
N LEU A 80 4.94 16.34 -23.19
CA LEU A 80 6.34 15.92 -23.16
C LEU A 80 7.00 16.24 -21.81
N GLY A 81 6.78 17.46 -21.30
CA GLY A 81 7.29 17.87 -20.00
C GLY A 81 6.78 16.97 -18.87
N PHE A 82 5.47 16.72 -18.87
CA PHE A 82 4.78 15.87 -17.90
C PHE A 82 5.32 14.43 -17.88
N GLN A 83 5.44 13.78 -19.03
CA GLN A 83 5.96 12.42 -19.12
C GLN A 83 7.41 12.35 -18.61
N LEU A 84 8.25 13.33 -18.97
CA LEU A 84 9.64 13.39 -18.52
C LEU A 84 9.75 13.65 -17.00
N PHE A 85 8.87 14.45 -16.41
CA PHE A 85 8.83 14.61 -14.96
C PHE A 85 8.49 13.31 -14.25
N ASN A 86 7.50 12.56 -14.75
CA ASN A 86 7.13 11.26 -14.17
C ASN A 86 8.25 10.22 -14.33
N ALA A 87 9.08 10.33 -15.36
CA ALA A 87 10.28 9.50 -15.54
C ALA A 87 11.49 9.96 -14.70
N GLY A 88 11.37 11.02 -13.89
CA GLY A 88 12.46 11.59 -13.08
C GLY A 88 13.43 12.50 -13.86
N GLU A 89 13.17 12.77 -15.15
CA GLU A 89 14.02 13.60 -16.01
C GLU A 89 13.72 15.10 -15.85
N HIS A 90 13.79 15.62 -14.61
CA HIS A 90 13.36 16.97 -14.25
C HIS A 90 13.97 18.10 -15.09
N ALA A 91 15.25 17.98 -15.49
CA ALA A 91 15.90 19.00 -16.31
C ALA A 91 15.33 19.06 -17.74
N ARG A 92 15.07 17.90 -18.36
CA ARG A 92 14.45 17.83 -19.69
C ARG A 92 12.98 18.24 -19.62
N GLY A 93 12.25 17.80 -18.59
CA GLY A 93 10.87 18.19 -18.32
C GLY A 93 10.74 19.71 -18.16
N GLY A 94 11.58 20.32 -17.33
CA GLY A 94 11.63 21.78 -17.14
C GLY A 94 11.97 22.55 -18.42
N GLY A 95 12.84 22.01 -19.27
CA GLY A 95 13.14 22.58 -20.58
C GLY A 95 11.93 22.65 -21.52
N TRP A 96 11.07 21.62 -21.51
CA TRP A 96 9.82 21.60 -22.28
C TRP A 96 8.78 22.56 -21.69
N LEU A 97 8.62 22.59 -20.36
CA LEU A 97 7.73 23.54 -19.70
C LEU A 97 8.11 24.99 -20.04
N ALA A 98 9.40 25.33 -20.00
CA ALA A 98 9.88 26.65 -20.39
C ALA A 98 9.61 26.99 -21.87
N ARG A 99 9.55 26.00 -22.76
CA ARG A 99 9.11 26.20 -24.16
C ARG A 99 7.62 26.46 -24.24
N ALA A 100 6.80 25.66 -23.55
CA ALA A 100 5.36 25.85 -23.50
C ALA A 100 5.00 27.25 -22.98
N GLN A 101 5.66 27.70 -21.90
CA GLN A 101 5.46 29.04 -21.35
C GLN A 101 5.72 30.18 -22.34
N ARG A 102 6.76 30.06 -23.17
CA ARG A 102 7.03 31.07 -24.21
C ARG A 102 6.02 31.04 -25.36
N LEU A 103 5.45 29.88 -25.65
CA LEU A 103 4.48 29.72 -26.73
C LEU A 103 3.11 30.29 -26.36
N VAL A 104 2.72 30.21 -25.08
CA VAL A 104 1.43 30.75 -24.59
C VAL A 104 1.53 32.20 -24.12
N ASP A 105 2.74 32.79 -24.07
CA ASP A 105 2.93 34.16 -23.59
C ASP A 105 2.13 35.15 -24.45
N GLY A 106 1.23 35.90 -23.80
CA GLY A 106 0.32 36.84 -24.46
C GLY A 106 -0.82 36.20 -25.28
N LEU A 107 -0.99 34.87 -25.27
CA LEU A 107 -2.10 34.19 -25.91
C LEU A 107 -3.26 33.97 -24.93
N ASP A 108 -4.48 34.23 -25.40
CA ASP A 108 -5.69 33.89 -24.66
C ASP A 108 -6.15 32.47 -25.02
N CYS A 109 -5.55 31.46 -24.38
CA CYS A 109 -5.85 30.05 -24.61
C CYS A 109 -5.86 29.21 -23.33
N VAL A 110 -6.50 28.05 -23.40
CA VAL A 110 -6.60 27.10 -22.27
C VAL A 110 -5.24 26.53 -21.89
N GLU A 111 -4.32 26.38 -22.85
CA GLU A 111 -2.96 25.89 -22.61
C GLU A 111 -2.17 26.80 -21.66
N GLY A 112 -2.48 28.10 -21.62
CA GLY A 112 -1.92 29.02 -20.62
C GLY A 112 -2.23 28.58 -19.19
N GLY A 113 -3.44 28.07 -18.95
CA GLY A 113 -3.84 27.51 -17.66
C GLY A 113 -3.10 26.21 -17.32
N TYR A 114 -2.91 25.32 -18.29
CA TYR A 114 -2.12 24.09 -18.07
C TYR A 114 -0.64 24.40 -17.77
N VAL A 115 -0.06 25.41 -18.43
CA VAL A 115 1.28 25.91 -18.11
C VAL A 115 1.34 26.47 -16.69
N LEU A 116 0.34 27.26 -16.27
CA LEU A 116 0.24 27.75 -14.89
C LEU A 116 0.18 26.60 -13.88
N ALA A 117 -0.65 25.58 -14.13
CA ALA A 117 -0.76 24.40 -13.27
C ALA A 117 0.57 23.61 -13.16
N ALA A 118 1.28 23.41 -14.28
CA ALA A 118 2.59 22.77 -14.29
C ALA A 118 3.67 23.60 -13.57
N THR A 119 3.60 24.93 -13.70
CA THR A 119 4.53 25.85 -13.03
C THR A 119 4.25 25.94 -11.53
N ALA A 120 2.98 25.82 -11.12
CA ALA A 120 2.59 25.69 -9.73
C ALA A 120 3.25 24.47 -9.05
N GLN A 121 3.26 23.32 -9.73
CA GLN A 121 3.97 22.12 -9.27
C GLN A 121 5.48 22.34 -9.12
N GLN A 122 6.10 23.02 -10.09
CA GLN A 122 7.52 23.36 -10.00
C GLN A 122 7.81 24.29 -8.81
N SER A 123 6.96 25.28 -8.57
CA SER A 123 7.07 26.21 -7.43
C SER A 123 6.99 25.46 -6.10
N MET A 124 6.05 24.53 -5.96
CA MET A 124 5.95 23.65 -4.79
C MET A 124 7.24 22.84 -4.59
N GLY A 125 7.75 22.21 -5.65
CA GLY A 125 9.00 21.44 -5.61
C GLY A 125 10.24 22.27 -5.23
N LEU A 126 10.22 23.58 -5.47
CA LEU A 126 11.26 24.53 -5.06
C LEU A 126 11.05 25.10 -3.64
N GLY A 127 10.02 24.64 -2.92
CA GLY A 127 9.74 25.03 -1.54
C GLY A 127 8.86 26.27 -1.38
N ASP A 128 8.14 26.69 -2.42
CA ASP A 128 7.15 27.78 -2.35
C ASP A 128 5.72 27.28 -2.65
N PRO A 129 5.07 26.64 -1.66
CA PRO A 129 3.70 26.14 -1.81
C PRO A 129 2.65 27.25 -1.83
N ALA A 130 2.94 28.45 -1.30
CA ALA A 130 2.01 29.57 -1.34
C ALA A 130 1.87 30.15 -2.76
N ALA A 131 2.99 30.30 -3.47
CA ALA A 131 2.98 30.63 -4.90
C ALA A 131 2.30 29.52 -5.71
N GLY A 132 2.62 28.25 -5.44
CA GLY A 132 1.96 27.11 -6.08
C GLY A 132 0.43 27.12 -5.91
N TYR A 133 -0.06 27.40 -4.70
CA TYR A 133 -1.49 27.54 -4.43
C TYR A 133 -2.12 28.67 -5.25
N SER A 134 -1.48 29.84 -5.28
CA SER A 134 -1.98 31.02 -6.00
C SER A 134 -2.06 30.80 -7.51
N MET A 135 -1.02 30.18 -8.08
CA MET A 135 -0.98 29.83 -9.51
C MET A 135 -2.01 28.76 -9.87
N SER A 136 -2.26 27.81 -8.97
CA SER A 136 -3.29 26.79 -9.15
C SER A 136 -4.70 27.40 -9.11
N LEU A 137 -4.95 28.41 -8.28
CA LEU A 137 -6.21 29.17 -8.32
C LEU A 137 -6.41 29.90 -9.64
N GLU A 138 -5.36 30.54 -10.17
CA GLU A 138 -5.42 31.22 -11.47
C GLU A 138 -5.68 30.22 -12.60
N ALA A 139 -5.01 29.07 -12.59
CA ALA A 139 -5.25 27.99 -13.54
C ALA A 139 -6.70 27.49 -13.51
N ALA A 140 -7.31 27.36 -12.31
CA ALA A 140 -8.72 26.99 -12.17
C ALA A 140 -9.66 28.03 -12.80
N GLN A 141 -9.37 29.33 -12.65
CA GLN A 141 -10.13 30.41 -13.29
C GLN A 141 -10.03 30.36 -14.82
N VAL A 142 -8.84 30.05 -15.35
CA VAL A 142 -8.66 29.81 -16.79
C VAL A 142 -9.50 28.62 -17.24
N GLY A 143 -9.46 27.50 -16.53
CA GLY A 143 -10.27 26.31 -16.82
C GLY A 143 -11.77 26.61 -16.84
N GLN A 144 -12.27 27.34 -15.84
CA GLN A 144 -13.68 27.77 -15.78
C GLN A 144 -14.06 28.65 -16.97
N ARG A 145 -13.20 29.61 -17.35
CA ARG A 145 -13.45 30.54 -18.46
C ARG A 145 -13.48 29.85 -19.82
N PHE A 146 -12.66 28.82 -20.01
CA PHE A 146 -12.61 28.03 -21.25
C PHE A 146 -13.50 26.78 -21.20
N GLU A 147 -14.28 26.59 -20.13
CA GLU A 147 -15.13 25.42 -19.92
C GLU A 147 -14.35 24.09 -20.05
N ASP A 148 -13.11 24.07 -19.55
CA ASP A 148 -12.24 22.88 -19.56
C ASP A 148 -12.22 22.22 -18.17
N PRO A 149 -13.02 21.17 -17.94
CA PRO A 149 -13.10 20.48 -16.65
C PRO A 149 -11.79 19.76 -16.27
N THR A 150 -10.98 19.36 -17.24
CA THR A 150 -9.70 18.68 -16.99
C THR A 150 -8.70 19.64 -16.37
N LEU A 151 -8.64 20.88 -16.88
CA LEU A 151 -7.81 21.93 -16.30
C LEU A 151 -8.32 22.33 -14.90
N VAL A 152 -9.64 22.44 -14.71
CA VAL A 152 -10.21 22.71 -13.38
C VAL A 152 -9.80 21.63 -12.39
N ALA A 153 -9.95 20.35 -12.73
CA ALA A 153 -9.55 19.25 -11.85
C ALA A 153 -8.03 19.22 -11.57
N LEU A 154 -7.19 19.46 -12.58
CA LEU A 154 -5.74 19.54 -12.40
C LEU A 154 -5.33 20.70 -11.49
N ALA A 155 -6.00 21.85 -11.63
CA ALA A 155 -5.78 23.02 -10.80
C ALA A 155 -6.26 22.79 -9.36
N THR A 156 -7.42 22.14 -9.16
CA THR A 156 -7.92 21.73 -7.84
C THR A 156 -6.96 20.74 -7.18
N LEU A 157 -6.37 19.81 -7.93
CA LEU A 157 -5.33 18.92 -7.44
C LEU A 157 -4.10 19.70 -6.95
N GLY A 158 -3.63 20.68 -7.72
CA GLY A 158 -2.53 21.56 -7.31
C GLY A 158 -2.83 22.36 -6.05
N GLN A 159 -4.06 22.88 -5.92
CA GLN A 159 -4.53 23.54 -4.69
C GLN A 159 -4.51 22.59 -3.50
N ALA A 160 -4.91 21.34 -3.69
CA ALA A 160 -4.93 20.34 -2.64
C ALA A 160 -3.53 20.00 -2.13
N GLN A 161 -2.58 19.74 -3.04
CA GLN A 161 -1.19 19.45 -2.70
C GLN A 161 -0.52 20.65 -2.01
N ALA A 162 -0.75 21.86 -2.49
CA ALA A 162 -0.25 23.07 -1.84
C ALA A 162 -0.86 23.26 -0.43
N SER A 163 -2.17 23.03 -0.28
CA SER A 163 -2.84 23.09 1.03
C SER A 163 -2.26 22.08 2.01
N TRP A 164 -1.91 20.89 1.54
CA TRP A 164 -1.22 19.88 2.36
C TRP A 164 0.13 20.39 2.86
N MET A 165 0.97 20.91 1.95
CA MET A 165 2.29 21.45 2.28
C MET A 165 2.23 22.68 3.20
N LEU A 166 1.13 23.43 3.16
CA LEU A 166 0.85 24.57 4.05
C LEU A 166 0.31 24.15 5.43
N GLY A 167 0.12 22.85 5.69
CA GLY A 167 -0.40 22.35 6.96
C GLY A 167 -1.92 22.43 7.10
N GLU A 168 -2.66 22.42 5.99
CA GLU A 168 -4.14 22.41 5.94
C GLU A 168 -4.69 21.05 5.43
N PRO A 169 -4.43 19.91 6.11
CA PRO A 169 -4.75 18.58 5.60
C PRO A 169 -6.25 18.35 5.38
N SER A 170 -7.13 18.92 6.21
CA SER A 170 -8.58 18.80 6.03
C SER A 170 -9.06 19.43 4.73
N ARG A 171 -8.47 20.58 4.36
CA ARG A 171 -8.76 21.26 3.10
C ARG A 171 -8.21 20.49 1.92
N ALA A 172 -6.96 20.03 2.03
CA ALA A 172 -6.32 19.21 1.01
C ALA A 172 -7.16 17.97 0.67
N ILE A 173 -7.59 17.23 1.68
CA ILE A 173 -8.43 16.04 1.53
C ILE A 173 -9.76 16.36 0.82
N ALA A 174 -10.46 17.43 1.23
CA ALA A 174 -11.73 17.78 0.60
C ALA A 174 -11.57 18.10 -0.90
N LEU A 175 -10.49 18.78 -1.28
CA LEU A 175 -10.18 19.07 -2.68
C LEU A 175 -9.77 17.81 -3.45
N LEU A 176 -9.03 16.87 -2.83
CA LEU A 176 -8.69 15.58 -3.44
C LEU A 176 -9.93 14.73 -3.70
N ASP A 177 -10.87 14.69 -2.76
CA ASP A 177 -12.15 13.99 -2.91
C ASP A 177 -12.95 14.58 -4.10
N GLU A 178 -13.00 15.91 -4.24
CA GLU A 178 -13.64 16.59 -5.38
C GLU A 178 -13.02 16.19 -6.72
N VAL A 179 -11.69 16.14 -6.81
CA VAL A 179 -10.98 15.70 -8.03
C VAL A 179 -11.32 14.24 -8.36
N MET A 180 -11.38 13.36 -7.37
CA MET A 180 -11.70 11.95 -7.60
C MET A 180 -13.16 11.73 -8.04
N VAL A 181 -14.09 12.55 -7.54
CA VAL A 181 -15.47 12.56 -8.07
C VAL A 181 -15.45 12.91 -9.56
N ALA A 182 -14.76 13.98 -9.96
CA ALA A 182 -14.69 14.39 -11.37
C ALA A 182 -14.05 13.30 -12.27
N VAL A 183 -13.02 12.60 -11.77
CA VAL A 183 -12.41 11.44 -12.46
C VAL A 183 -13.40 10.29 -12.63
N THR A 184 -14.05 9.87 -11.55
CA THR A 184 -14.93 8.69 -11.56
C THR A 184 -16.29 8.96 -12.23
N ALA A 185 -16.68 10.23 -12.37
CA ALA A 185 -17.87 10.69 -13.09
C ALA A 185 -17.66 10.90 -14.61
N ASP A 186 -16.46 10.60 -15.13
CA ASP A 186 -16.10 10.78 -16.54
C ASP A 186 -16.15 12.24 -17.04
N GLU A 187 -15.97 13.20 -16.13
CA GLU A 187 -16.01 14.63 -16.45
C GLU A 187 -14.67 15.15 -16.98
N VAL A 188 -13.57 14.40 -16.78
CA VAL A 188 -12.20 14.82 -17.07
C VAL A 188 -11.48 13.83 -17.98
N ALA A 189 -10.43 14.31 -18.66
CA ALA A 189 -9.62 13.48 -19.54
C ALA A 189 -8.91 12.36 -18.74
N PRO A 190 -8.94 11.10 -19.22
CA PRO A 190 -8.33 9.95 -18.53
C PRO A 190 -6.84 10.09 -18.16
N VAL A 191 -6.11 10.95 -18.87
CA VAL A 191 -4.68 11.18 -18.65
C VAL A 191 -4.36 11.67 -17.23
N ILE A 192 -5.30 12.37 -16.56
CA ILE A 192 -5.07 12.88 -15.20
C ILE A 192 -5.50 11.90 -14.10
N ALA A 193 -6.22 10.83 -14.43
CA ALA A 193 -6.79 9.90 -13.45
C ALA A 193 -5.72 9.26 -12.56
N GLY A 194 -4.59 8.85 -13.15
CA GLY A 194 -3.46 8.28 -12.42
C GLY A 194 -2.84 9.28 -11.43
N LEU A 195 -2.68 10.55 -11.83
CA LEU A 195 -2.13 11.59 -10.95
C LEU A 195 -3.02 11.86 -9.75
N ALA A 196 -4.31 12.06 -10.02
CA ALA A 196 -5.30 12.30 -8.98
C ALA A 196 -5.29 11.17 -7.95
N TYR A 197 -5.34 9.93 -8.42
CA TYR A 197 -5.29 8.76 -7.55
C TYR A 197 -4.02 8.66 -6.74
N CYS A 198 -2.84 8.78 -7.36
CA CYS A 198 -1.56 8.75 -6.65
C CYS A 198 -1.53 9.81 -5.53
N ALA A 199 -1.99 11.04 -5.81
CA ALA A 199 -2.04 12.11 -4.81
C ALA A 199 -3.03 11.83 -3.67
N VAL A 200 -4.21 11.28 -3.99
CA VAL A 200 -5.23 10.88 -3.01
C VAL A 200 -4.68 9.81 -2.08
N ILE A 201 -4.08 8.75 -2.62
CA ILE A 201 -3.59 7.65 -1.79
C ILE A 201 -2.42 8.11 -0.93
N TRP A 202 -1.48 8.89 -1.49
CA TRP A 202 -0.41 9.49 -0.69
C TRP A 202 -0.97 10.31 0.48
N ALA A 203 -1.92 11.21 0.22
CA ALA A 203 -2.53 12.03 1.27
C ALA A 203 -3.28 11.17 2.31
N CYS A 204 -3.98 10.13 1.89
CA CYS A 204 -4.64 9.19 2.80
C CYS A 204 -3.62 8.45 3.68
N GLN A 205 -2.50 8.01 3.12
CA GLN A 205 -1.43 7.33 3.86
C GLN A 205 -0.78 8.25 4.88
N GLU A 206 -0.49 9.50 4.50
CA GLU A 206 0.06 10.51 5.40
C GLU A 206 -0.94 10.92 6.49
N ALA A 207 -2.25 10.90 6.19
CA ALA A 207 -3.32 11.11 7.16
C ALA A 207 -3.68 9.87 7.99
N PHE A 208 -3.08 8.70 7.75
CA PHE A 208 -3.51 7.40 8.30
C PHE A 208 -4.99 7.06 8.04
N ASP A 209 -5.56 7.57 6.95
CA ASP A 209 -6.95 7.40 6.54
C ASP A 209 -7.10 6.23 5.54
N ILE A 210 -6.84 5.02 6.05
CA ILE A 210 -6.83 3.81 5.22
C ILE A 210 -8.21 3.54 4.61
N GLN A 211 -9.30 3.83 5.34
CA GLN A 211 -10.65 3.61 4.83
C GLN A 211 -10.94 4.48 3.60
N ARG A 212 -10.59 5.77 3.61
CA ARG A 212 -10.73 6.62 2.42
C ARG A 212 -9.87 6.09 1.25
N ALA A 213 -8.65 5.65 1.53
CA ALA A 213 -7.79 5.05 0.50
C ALA A 213 -8.45 3.83 -0.16
N GLN A 214 -9.14 2.99 0.63
CA GLN A 214 -9.88 1.83 0.15
C GLN A 214 -11.06 2.24 -0.75
N GLU A 215 -11.88 3.18 -0.29
CA GLU A 215 -13.06 3.65 -1.04
C GLU A 215 -12.67 4.18 -2.42
N TRP A 216 -11.64 5.04 -2.49
CA TRP A 216 -11.18 5.59 -3.77
C TRP A 216 -10.45 4.57 -4.65
N THR A 217 -9.74 3.62 -4.05
CA THR A 217 -9.12 2.53 -4.82
C THR A 217 -10.16 1.62 -5.45
N ALA A 218 -11.22 1.28 -4.72
CA ALA A 218 -12.34 0.50 -5.25
C ALA A 218 -13.07 1.25 -6.37
N ALA A 219 -13.39 2.53 -6.16
CA ALA A 219 -14.05 3.36 -7.16
C ALA A 219 -13.23 3.47 -8.45
N LEU A 220 -11.92 3.73 -8.35
CA LEU A 220 -11.07 3.80 -9.53
C LEU A 220 -10.92 2.43 -10.20
N SER A 221 -10.82 1.34 -9.43
CA SER A 221 -10.73 -0.01 -9.99
C SER A 221 -11.95 -0.34 -10.86
N GLN A 222 -13.16 -0.05 -10.35
CA GLN A 222 -14.39 -0.21 -11.11
C GLN A 222 -14.41 0.67 -12.37
N TRP A 223 -13.93 1.90 -12.26
CA TRP A 223 -13.81 2.81 -13.41
C TRP A 223 -12.85 2.27 -14.49
N CYS A 224 -11.76 1.59 -14.08
CA CYS A 224 -10.81 0.94 -14.99
C CYS A 224 -11.39 -0.31 -15.64
N GLU A 225 -12.16 -1.12 -14.92
CA GLU A 225 -12.78 -2.35 -15.45
C GLU A 225 -13.74 -2.06 -16.60
N LEU A 226 -14.41 -0.91 -16.56
CA LEU A 226 -15.25 -0.41 -17.66
C LEU A 226 -14.44 0.09 -18.87
N ARG A 227 -13.11 0.19 -18.74
CA ARG A 227 -12.16 0.76 -19.73
C ARG A 227 -10.88 -0.07 -19.82
N PRO A 228 -10.95 -1.31 -20.34
CA PRO A 228 -9.84 -2.27 -20.29
C PRO A 228 -8.57 -1.81 -21.04
N ASP A 229 -8.69 -0.89 -22.00
CA ASP A 229 -7.56 -0.34 -22.75
C ASP A 229 -6.77 0.72 -21.96
N VAL A 230 -7.35 1.31 -20.91
CA VAL A 230 -6.68 2.37 -20.14
C VAL A 230 -5.76 1.72 -19.12
N VAL A 231 -4.50 2.18 -19.07
CA VAL A 231 -3.54 1.79 -18.03
C VAL A 231 -3.29 2.99 -17.11
N PRO A 232 -4.21 3.29 -16.17
CA PRO A 232 -4.09 4.48 -15.34
C PRO A 232 -3.09 4.28 -14.21
N TYR A 233 -2.94 3.04 -13.74
CA TYR A 233 -1.95 2.67 -12.72
C TYR A 233 -0.57 2.49 -13.35
N ARG A 234 0.23 3.55 -13.26
CA ARG A 234 1.64 3.54 -13.64
C ARG A 234 2.50 4.08 -12.51
N GLY A 235 3.73 3.61 -12.43
CA GLY A 235 4.68 4.00 -11.40
C GLY A 235 4.18 3.75 -9.97
N GLN A 236 4.22 4.80 -9.13
CA GLN A 236 3.91 4.74 -7.70
C GLN A 236 2.50 4.26 -7.37
N CYS A 237 1.51 4.52 -8.24
CA CYS A 237 0.12 4.13 -8.01
C CYS A 237 -0.04 2.60 -7.87
N LEU A 238 0.82 1.81 -8.53
CA LEU A 238 0.84 0.34 -8.41
C LEU A 238 1.37 -0.10 -7.04
N VAL A 239 2.35 0.63 -6.50
CA VAL A 239 2.90 0.35 -5.16
C VAL A 239 1.84 0.61 -4.09
N HIS A 240 1.16 1.75 -4.17
CA HIS A 240 0.07 2.09 -3.27
C HIS A 240 -1.08 1.08 -3.30
N ARG A 241 -1.42 0.58 -4.50
CA ARG A 241 -2.39 -0.51 -4.64
C ARG A 241 -1.88 -1.80 -3.97
N ALA A 242 -0.60 -2.16 -4.16
CA ALA A 242 -0.01 -3.33 -3.53
C ALA A 242 0.00 -3.24 -2.00
N GLU A 243 0.25 -2.05 -1.43
CA GLU A 243 0.17 -1.80 0.01
C GLU A 243 -1.24 -2.05 0.57
N LEU A 244 -2.27 -1.59 -0.14
CA LEU A 244 -3.66 -1.86 0.24
C LEU A 244 -4.00 -3.35 0.10
N LEU A 245 -3.63 -4.00 -1.01
CA LEU A 245 -3.84 -5.43 -1.20
C LEU A 245 -3.15 -6.27 -0.11
N GLN A 246 -1.93 -5.89 0.28
CA GLN A 246 -1.22 -6.50 1.40
C GLN A 246 -2.03 -6.34 2.70
N PHE A 247 -2.50 -5.13 2.97
CA PHE A 247 -3.29 -4.82 4.17
C PHE A 247 -4.57 -5.66 4.26
N HIS A 248 -5.25 -5.86 3.13
CA HIS A 248 -6.47 -6.67 2.99
C HIS A 248 -6.26 -8.18 2.95
N GLY A 249 -5.01 -8.65 2.95
CA GLY A 249 -4.74 -10.09 2.85
C GLY A 249 -4.78 -10.67 1.43
N ALA A 250 -4.97 -9.85 0.40
CA ALA A 250 -4.87 -10.26 -1.01
C ALA A 250 -3.38 -10.35 -1.44
N TRP A 251 -2.60 -11.16 -0.73
CA TRP A 251 -1.13 -11.15 -0.82
C TRP A 251 -0.59 -11.64 -2.16
N ALA A 252 -1.25 -12.59 -2.82
CA ALA A 252 -0.85 -13.02 -4.16
C ALA A 252 -0.92 -11.86 -5.16
N ASP A 253 -2.05 -11.14 -5.16
CA ASP A 253 -2.25 -9.96 -6.01
C ASP A 253 -1.30 -8.83 -5.61
N ALA A 254 -1.07 -8.62 -4.31
CA ALA A 254 -0.12 -7.62 -3.81
C ALA A 254 1.29 -7.87 -4.35
N ILE A 255 1.76 -9.12 -4.33
CA ILE A 255 3.07 -9.51 -4.88
C ILE A 255 3.12 -9.24 -6.38
N GLU A 256 2.11 -9.65 -7.14
CA GLU A 256 2.05 -9.43 -8.59
C GLU A 256 2.10 -7.92 -8.93
N GLN A 257 1.34 -7.10 -8.22
CA GLN A 257 1.31 -5.65 -8.42
C GLN A 257 2.64 -4.99 -8.03
N ALA A 258 3.24 -5.38 -6.91
CA ALA A 258 4.52 -4.84 -6.47
C ALA A 258 5.68 -5.27 -7.39
N GLN A 259 5.66 -6.50 -7.92
CA GLN A 259 6.62 -6.96 -8.94
C GLN A 259 6.50 -6.14 -10.23
N ARG A 260 5.28 -5.98 -10.75
CA ARG A 260 5.03 -5.12 -11.93
C ARG A 260 5.45 -3.68 -11.70
N ALA A 261 5.22 -3.13 -10.51
CA ALA A 261 5.68 -1.81 -10.14
C ALA A 261 7.22 -1.75 -10.16
N SER A 262 7.89 -2.73 -9.55
CA SER A 262 9.35 -2.82 -9.51
C SER A 262 9.95 -2.91 -10.91
N GLU A 263 9.41 -3.75 -11.79
CA GLU A 263 9.89 -3.91 -13.17
C GLU A 263 9.77 -2.60 -13.96
N ARG A 264 8.62 -1.93 -13.87
CA ARG A 264 8.37 -0.67 -14.59
C ARG A 264 9.19 0.50 -14.04
N LEU A 265 9.32 0.61 -12.72
CA LEU A 265 10.08 1.70 -12.07
C LEU A 265 11.61 1.50 -12.20
N SER A 266 12.06 0.29 -12.57
CA SER A 266 13.48 0.01 -12.79
C SER A 266 14.01 0.52 -14.14
N ASP A 267 13.12 0.93 -15.05
CA ASP A 267 13.47 1.42 -16.38
C ASP A 267 12.76 2.76 -16.69
N PRO A 268 13.51 3.89 -16.81
CA PRO A 268 14.96 4.01 -16.68
C PRO A 268 15.45 3.83 -15.22
N PRO A 269 16.70 3.36 -15.03
CA PRO A 269 17.26 3.15 -13.70
C PRO A 269 17.44 4.47 -12.94
N GLY A 270 17.30 4.42 -11.61
CA GLY A 270 17.53 5.56 -10.72
C GLY A 270 16.26 6.24 -10.18
N GLN A 271 15.08 5.66 -10.39
CA GLN A 271 13.85 6.16 -9.76
C GLN A 271 13.76 5.73 -8.30
N ASP A 272 13.71 6.68 -7.37
CA ASP A 272 13.60 6.41 -5.92
C ASP A 272 12.35 5.58 -5.56
N ALA A 273 11.27 5.75 -6.35
CA ALA A 273 10.01 5.04 -6.19
C ALA A 273 10.15 3.50 -6.25
N VAL A 274 11.17 2.96 -6.93
CA VAL A 274 11.42 1.51 -6.96
C VAL A 274 11.71 0.96 -5.56
N GLY A 275 12.29 1.78 -4.68
CA GLY A 275 12.55 1.41 -3.29
C GLY A 275 11.27 1.11 -2.52
N MET A 276 10.17 1.79 -2.84
CA MET A 276 8.86 1.51 -2.22
C MET A 276 8.33 0.13 -2.64
N ALA A 277 8.44 -0.23 -3.93
CA ALA A 277 8.04 -1.54 -4.42
C ALA A 277 8.85 -2.67 -3.76
N HIS A 278 10.18 -2.50 -3.67
CA HIS A 278 11.05 -3.44 -2.96
C HIS A 278 10.66 -3.59 -1.49
N TYR A 279 10.29 -2.50 -0.81
CA TYR A 279 9.86 -2.54 0.59
C TYR A 279 8.58 -3.37 0.78
N VAL A 280 7.56 -3.17 -0.08
CA VAL A 280 6.31 -3.94 -0.03
C VAL A 280 6.57 -5.43 -0.26
N LEU A 281 7.40 -5.78 -1.24
CA LEU A 281 7.81 -7.16 -1.46
C LEU A 281 8.55 -7.73 -0.25
N ALA A 282 9.46 -6.95 0.35
CA ALA A 282 10.19 -7.38 1.55
C ALA A 282 9.24 -7.69 2.72
N GLU A 283 8.23 -6.85 2.95
CA GLU A 283 7.20 -7.13 3.96
C GLU A 283 6.45 -8.43 3.65
N LEU A 284 5.97 -8.61 2.41
CA LEU A 284 5.22 -9.81 2.02
C LEU A 284 6.06 -11.09 2.21
N HIS A 285 7.34 -11.07 1.80
CA HIS A 285 8.27 -12.19 2.05
C HIS A 285 8.50 -12.42 3.55
N ARG A 286 8.71 -11.35 4.34
CA ARG A 286 8.89 -11.46 5.80
C ARG A 286 7.67 -12.10 6.46
N LEU A 287 6.47 -11.67 6.07
CA LEU A 287 5.20 -12.18 6.60
C LEU A 287 4.94 -13.64 6.24
N ARG A 288 5.53 -14.13 5.14
CA ARG A 288 5.45 -15.53 4.68
C ARG A 288 6.58 -16.42 5.21
N GLY A 289 7.49 -15.89 6.01
CA GLY A 289 8.64 -16.65 6.53
C GLY A 289 9.81 -16.80 5.54
N GLU A 290 9.78 -16.08 4.41
CA GLU A 290 10.79 -16.11 3.35
C GLU A 290 11.91 -15.11 3.69
N TRP A 291 12.65 -15.40 4.75
CA TRP A 291 13.51 -14.44 5.44
C TRP A 291 14.70 -13.94 4.61
N THR A 292 15.25 -14.79 3.74
CA THR A 292 16.41 -14.43 2.91
C THR A 292 16.01 -13.43 1.83
N GLU A 293 14.91 -13.75 1.14
CA GLU A 293 14.29 -12.92 0.11
C GLU A 293 13.87 -11.56 0.70
N ALA A 294 13.25 -11.57 1.88
CA ALA A 294 12.89 -10.35 2.60
C ALA A 294 14.12 -9.47 2.90
N GLU A 295 15.20 -10.06 3.42
CA GLU A 295 16.41 -9.32 3.76
C GLU A 295 17.06 -8.66 2.54
N ASP A 296 17.15 -9.37 1.42
CA ASP A 296 17.73 -8.83 0.19
C ASP A 296 16.88 -7.70 -0.39
N LEU A 297 15.56 -7.80 -0.32
CA LEU A 297 14.65 -6.74 -0.75
C LEU A 297 14.70 -5.51 0.18
N TYR A 298 14.81 -5.66 1.50
CA TYR A 298 15.05 -4.51 2.39
C TYR A 298 16.37 -3.81 2.06
N ARG A 299 17.43 -4.55 1.71
CA ARG A 299 18.70 -3.97 1.27
C ARG A 299 18.55 -3.22 -0.05
N LEU A 300 17.78 -3.75 -1.00
CA LEU A 300 17.47 -3.08 -2.26
C LEU A 300 16.66 -1.80 -2.03
N ALA A 301 15.62 -1.84 -1.20
CA ALA A 301 14.86 -0.66 -0.78
C ALA A 301 15.78 0.42 -0.20
N ASN A 302 16.68 0.05 0.71
CA ASN A 302 17.63 0.97 1.33
C ASN A 302 18.64 1.56 0.32
N LYS A 303 19.11 0.77 -0.65
CA LYS A 303 19.99 1.27 -1.74
C LYS A 303 19.28 2.32 -2.60
N CYS A 304 17.96 2.23 -2.72
CA CYS A 304 17.10 3.18 -3.42
C CYS A 304 16.61 4.33 -2.53
N GLY A 305 17.20 4.54 -1.34
CA GLY A 305 16.84 5.62 -0.43
C GLY A 305 15.57 5.38 0.41
N ARG A 306 14.90 4.23 0.26
CA ARG A 306 13.75 3.86 1.10
C ARG A 306 14.22 3.21 2.39
N GLN A 307 13.95 3.86 3.53
CA GLN A 307 14.28 3.33 4.85
C GLN A 307 13.65 1.93 5.06
N PRO A 308 14.42 0.91 5.48
CA PRO A 308 13.92 -0.47 5.61
C PRO A 308 13.24 -0.76 6.96
N HIS A 309 13.15 0.23 7.86
CA HIS A 309 12.48 0.09 9.15
C HIS A 309 11.00 0.52 9.03
N PRO A 310 10.07 -0.10 9.80
CA PRO A 310 10.33 -1.07 10.87
C PRO A 310 10.58 -2.52 10.39
N GLY A 311 10.28 -2.83 9.12
CA GLY A 311 10.32 -4.18 8.57
C GLY A 311 11.57 -5.00 8.86
N LEU A 312 12.75 -4.42 8.59
CA LEU A 312 14.03 -5.07 8.85
C LEU A 312 14.26 -5.37 10.34
N ALA A 313 13.77 -4.53 11.26
CA ALA A 313 13.90 -4.79 12.69
C ALA A 313 12.99 -5.95 13.12
N LEU A 314 11.75 -6.02 12.59
CA LEU A 314 10.85 -7.15 12.80
C LEU A 314 11.41 -8.45 12.20
N LEU A 315 12.12 -8.38 11.07
CA LEU A 315 12.84 -9.53 10.51
C LEU A 315 13.95 -10.00 11.45
N ARG A 316 14.71 -9.09 12.07
CA ARG A 316 15.72 -9.45 13.07
C ARG A 316 15.10 -10.13 14.29
N LEU A 317 13.95 -9.65 14.75
CA LEU A 317 13.20 -10.29 15.83
C LEU A 317 12.82 -11.73 15.46
N ALA A 318 12.22 -11.94 14.27
CA ALA A 318 11.82 -13.27 13.80
C ALA A 318 13.02 -14.24 13.68
N GLN A 319 14.22 -13.74 13.36
CA GLN A 319 15.46 -14.51 13.33
C GLN A 319 16.08 -14.77 14.73
N GLY A 320 15.40 -14.37 15.81
CA GLY A 320 15.92 -14.48 17.19
C GLY A 320 17.03 -13.46 17.53
N ARG A 321 17.26 -12.45 16.69
CA ARG A 321 18.32 -11.44 16.85
C ARG A 321 17.80 -10.21 17.59
N GLN A 322 17.41 -10.44 18.85
CA GLN A 322 16.71 -9.45 19.68
C GLN A 322 17.46 -8.13 19.85
N ASP A 323 18.75 -8.18 20.20
CA ASP A 323 19.55 -6.97 20.41
C ASP A 323 19.68 -6.12 19.14
N ALA A 324 19.80 -6.79 17.98
CA ALA A 324 19.89 -6.12 16.68
C ALA A 324 18.56 -5.47 16.29
N ALA A 325 17.43 -6.14 16.58
CA ALA A 325 16.09 -5.60 16.37
C ALA A 325 15.87 -4.33 17.21
N ALA A 326 16.15 -4.41 18.52
CA ALA A 326 15.98 -3.31 19.46
C ALA A 326 16.89 -2.11 19.13
N THR A 327 18.16 -2.36 18.79
CA THR A 327 19.09 -1.31 18.40
C THR A 327 18.65 -0.63 17.11
N GLY A 328 18.25 -1.41 16.10
CA GLY A 328 17.83 -0.90 14.80
C GLY A 328 16.58 -0.02 14.90
N ILE A 329 15.55 -0.47 15.63
CA ILE A 329 14.29 0.28 15.74
C ILE A 329 14.45 1.56 16.59
N ARG A 330 15.23 1.53 17.68
CA ARG A 330 15.49 2.72 18.50
C ARG A 330 16.21 3.80 17.69
N ARG A 331 17.25 3.42 16.94
CA ARG A 331 17.95 4.34 16.04
C ARG A 331 17.01 4.94 15.00
N ALA A 332 16.16 4.13 14.36
CA ALA A 332 15.19 4.61 13.39
C ALA A 332 14.20 5.62 14.01
N ILE A 333 13.77 5.38 15.25
CA ILE A 333 12.89 6.28 16.00
C ILE A 333 13.60 7.60 16.35
N ASP A 334 14.87 7.54 16.76
CA ASP A 334 15.68 8.72 17.08
C ASP A 334 15.98 9.59 15.85
N GLU A 335 16.05 8.98 14.67
CA GLU A 335 16.28 9.64 13.37
C GLU A 335 15.00 10.20 12.72
N ALA A 336 13.81 9.84 13.22
CA ALA A 336 12.53 10.24 12.63
C ALA A 336 12.33 11.76 12.68
N ALA A 337 11.91 12.35 11.56
CA ALA A 337 11.81 13.80 11.36
C ALA A 337 10.63 14.43 12.12
N ASP A 338 9.53 13.68 12.28
CA ASP A 338 8.30 14.18 12.91
C ASP A 338 7.52 13.09 13.67
N GLN A 339 6.42 13.50 14.31
CA GLN A 339 5.57 12.59 15.09
C GLN A 339 4.87 11.52 14.25
N LEU A 340 4.54 11.80 12.99
CA LEU A 340 3.85 10.85 12.11
C LEU A 340 4.81 9.76 11.64
N GLU A 341 6.05 10.12 11.30
CA GLU A 341 7.10 9.14 10.98
C GLU A 341 7.40 8.25 12.20
N ARG A 342 7.49 8.85 13.40
CA ARG A 342 7.61 8.08 14.65
C ARG A 342 6.44 7.11 14.84
N ALA A 343 5.20 7.56 14.60
CA ALA A 343 4.01 6.70 14.73
C ALA A 343 4.08 5.45 13.85
N ARG A 344 4.75 5.50 12.68
CA ARG A 344 4.95 4.32 11.81
C ARG A 344 5.93 3.29 12.41
N LEU A 345 6.79 3.70 13.34
CA LEU A 345 7.86 2.87 13.92
C LEU A 345 7.51 2.34 15.33
N LEU A 346 6.79 3.13 16.13
CA LEU A 346 6.48 2.83 17.53
C LEU A 346 5.83 1.45 17.76
N PRO A 347 4.83 1.00 16.96
CA PRO A 347 4.20 -0.31 17.20
C PRO A 347 5.18 -1.49 17.10
N ALA A 348 6.13 -1.41 16.17
CA ALA A 348 7.17 -2.43 16.04
C ALA A 348 8.16 -2.36 17.21
N ALA A 349 8.47 -1.16 17.72
CA ALA A 349 9.30 -1.02 18.91
C ALA A 349 8.64 -1.64 20.14
N VAL A 350 7.33 -1.44 20.33
CA VAL A 350 6.56 -2.10 21.39
C VAL A 350 6.70 -3.61 21.28
N GLU A 351 6.42 -4.19 20.11
CA GLU A 351 6.53 -5.64 19.87
C GLU A 351 7.94 -6.18 20.17
N ILE A 352 8.97 -5.52 19.64
CA ILE A 352 10.37 -5.93 19.84
C ILE A 352 10.72 -5.89 21.32
N LEU A 353 10.40 -4.82 22.05
CA LEU A 353 10.80 -4.68 23.45
C LEU A 353 10.08 -5.67 24.37
N LEU A 354 8.80 -5.93 24.11
CA LEU A 354 8.03 -6.93 24.85
C LEU A 354 8.59 -8.34 24.63
N ALA A 355 8.98 -8.69 23.41
CA ALA A 355 9.64 -9.96 23.13
C ALA A 355 11.00 -10.12 23.86
N GLY A 356 11.65 -9.01 24.18
CA GLY A 356 12.88 -8.98 25.00
C GLY A 356 12.64 -8.98 26.51
N GLY A 357 11.38 -9.00 26.95
CA GLY A 357 11.01 -8.90 28.36
C GLY A 357 11.08 -7.49 28.96
N ASP A 358 11.27 -6.44 28.14
CA ASP A 358 11.33 -5.05 28.61
C ASP A 358 9.95 -4.37 28.50
N ALA A 359 9.02 -4.82 29.34
CA ALA A 359 7.65 -4.28 29.38
C ALA A 359 7.62 -2.78 29.72
N ALA A 360 8.53 -2.32 30.57
CA ALA A 360 8.61 -0.91 30.96
C ALA A 360 8.98 0.00 29.76
N ALA A 361 9.98 -0.39 28.94
CA ALA A 361 10.29 0.37 27.73
C ALA A 361 9.18 0.25 26.68
N GLY A 362 8.54 -0.92 26.55
CA GLY A 362 7.37 -1.12 25.69
C GLY A 362 6.22 -0.18 26.05
N ARG A 363 5.93 -0.01 27.35
CA ARG A 363 4.92 0.93 27.87
C ARG A 363 5.17 2.35 27.42
N VAL A 364 6.41 2.83 27.52
CA VAL A 364 6.77 4.21 27.13
C VAL A 364 6.42 4.48 25.66
N PHE A 365 6.77 3.57 24.75
CA PHE A 365 6.45 3.73 23.33
C PHE A 365 4.97 3.53 23.02
N ALA A 366 4.27 2.66 23.75
CA ALA A 366 2.83 2.49 23.61
C ALA A 366 2.05 3.74 24.05
N ASP A 367 2.47 4.37 25.15
CA ASP A 367 1.86 5.61 25.67
C ASP A 367 2.14 6.79 24.74
N GLU A 368 3.35 6.89 24.18
CA GLU A 368 3.67 7.88 23.14
C GLU A 368 2.77 7.71 21.91
N PHE A 369 2.63 6.47 21.41
CA PHE A 369 1.77 6.19 20.27
C PHE A 369 0.31 6.52 20.57
N ALA A 370 -0.19 6.21 21.77
CA ALA A 370 -1.55 6.56 22.18
C ALA A 370 -1.78 8.08 22.19
N GLY A 371 -0.78 8.87 22.61
CA GLY A 371 -0.83 10.34 22.52
C GLY A 371 -0.98 10.84 21.09
N ILE A 372 -0.22 10.26 20.14
CA ILE A 372 -0.34 10.61 18.71
C ILE A 372 -1.70 10.18 18.16
N ALA A 373 -2.15 8.97 18.47
CA ALA A 373 -3.45 8.44 18.02
C ALA A 373 -4.62 9.33 18.48
N ALA A 374 -4.56 9.88 19.70
CA ALA A 374 -5.59 10.78 20.22
C ALA A 374 -5.64 12.14 19.51
N VAL A 375 -4.51 12.64 18.99
CA VAL A 375 -4.44 13.92 18.26
C VAL A 375 -4.87 13.75 16.81
N VAL A 376 -4.41 12.69 16.15
CA VAL A 376 -4.69 12.44 14.72
C VAL A 376 -6.10 11.86 14.52
N ASP A 377 -6.61 11.13 15.51
CA ASP A 377 -7.99 10.62 15.60
C ASP A 377 -8.44 9.83 14.35
N LYS A 378 -7.76 8.71 14.09
CA LYS A 378 -8.07 7.82 12.96
C LYS A 378 -8.33 6.40 13.41
N PRO A 379 -9.32 5.69 12.81
CA PRO A 379 -9.65 4.31 13.18
C PRO A 379 -8.44 3.36 13.16
N PHE A 380 -7.56 3.51 12.17
CA PHE A 380 -6.31 2.76 12.08
C PHE A 380 -5.43 2.96 13.32
N LEU A 381 -5.17 4.21 13.71
CA LEU A 381 -4.34 4.52 14.87
C LEU A 381 -4.97 4.05 16.18
N HIS A 382 -6.31 4.13 16.31
CA HIS A 382 -7.01 3.60 17.48
C HIS A 382 -6.88 2.08 17.60
N ALA A 383 -6.99 1.34 16.49
CA ALA A 383 -6.80 -0.11 16.47
C ALA A 383 -5.38 -0.51 16.88
N VAL A 384 -4.36 0.18 16.34
CA VAL A 384 -2.95 -0.03 16.71
C VAL A 384 -2.70 0.33 18.17
N SER A 385 -3.26 1.43 18.66
CA SER A 385 -3.08 1.89 20.04
C SER A 385 -3.67 0.89 21.02
N ALA A 386 -4.89 0.41 20.76
CA ALA A 386 -5.53 -0.63 21.56
C ALA A 386 -4.73 -1.95 21.53
N GLN A 387 -4.16 -2.33 20.38
CA GLN A 387 -3.29 -3.50 20.28
C GLN A 387 -2.02 -3.34 21.12
N CYS A 388 -1.34 -2.19 21.04
CA CYS A 388 -0.13 -1.91 21.81
C CYS A 388 -0.43 -1.92 23.31
N ALA A 389 -1.50 -1.24 23.74
CA ALA A 389 -1.92 -1.21 25.14
C ALA A 389 -2.21 -2.61 25.68
N GLY A 390 -2.95 -3.42 24.91
CA GLY A 390 -3.25 -4.81 25.26
C GLY A 390 -2.01 -5.69 25.35
N ALA A 391 -1.07 -5.55 24.40
CA ALA A 391 0.18 -6.31 24.41
C ALA A 391 1.06 -5.96 25.62
N VAL A 392 1.17 -4.68 25.99
CA VAL A 392 1.94 -4.27 27.16
C VAL A 392 1.29 -4.76 28.46
N LEU A 393 -0.03 -4.66 28.59
CA LEU A 393 -0.75 -5.18 29.76
C LEU A 393 -0.57 -6.69 29.94
N LEU A 394 -0.49 -7.46 28.85
CA LEU A 394 -0.16 -8.89 28.92
C LEU A 394 1.26 -9.13 29.42
N ALA A 395 2.24 -8.37 28.91
CA ALA A 395 3.62 -8.50 29.37
C ALA A 395 3.79 -8.12 30.85
N GLU A 396 2.91 -7.28 31.37
CA GLU A 396 2.85 -6.88 32.79
C GLU A 396 2.05 -7.89 33.66
N GLY A 397 1.45 -8.93 33.09
CA GLY A 397 0.65 -9.92 33.82
C GLY A 397 -0.73 -9.39 34.25
N ASN A 398 -1.33 -8.52 33.44
CA ASN A 398 -2.66 -7.98 33.64
C ASN A 398 -3.61 -8.40 32.51
N GLY A 399 -3.77 -9.71 32.33
CA GLY A 399 -4.56 -10.31 31.26
C GLY A 399 -6.03 -9.88 31.24
N ARG A 400 -6.63 -9.55 32.40
CA ARG A 400 -8.03 -9.09 32.47
C ARG A 400 -8.22 -7.72 31.81
N GLU A 401 -7.33 -6.77 32.08
CA GLU A 401 -7.40 -5.45 31.46
C GLU A 401 -7.00 -5.54 29.98
N ALA A 402 -5.99 -6.36 29.67
CA ALA A 402 -5.57 -6.62 28.30
C ALA A 402 -6.71 -7.10 27.39
N LEU A 403 -7.58 -8.02 27.86
CA LEU A 403 -8.73 -8.49 27.09
C LEU A 403 -9.63 -7.35 26.59
N THR A 404 -9.81 -6.30 27.38
CA THR A 404 -10.66 -5.16 26.99
C THR A 404 -10.05 -4.42 25.81
N HIS A 405 -8.76 -4.06 25.91
CA HIS A 405 -8.04 -3.38 24.84
C HIS A 405 -7.90 -4.24 23.58
N LEU A 406 -7.59 -5.53 23.73
CA LEU A 406 -7.41 -6.44 22.60
C LEU A 406 -8.72 -6.71 21.85
N ARG A 407 -9.87 -6.74 22.54
CA ARG A 407 -11.18 -6.83 21.87
C ARG A 407 -11.49 -5.57 21.07
N THR A 408 -11.18 -4.39 21.61
CA THR A 408 -11.29 -3.12 20.85
C THR A 408 -10.39 -3.14 19.61
N ALA A 409 -9.14 -3.60 19.75
CA ALA A 409 -8.22 -3.73 18.64
C ALA A 409 -8.75 -4.71 17.57
N LEU A 410 -9.27 -5.87 17.99
CA LEU A 410 -9.85 -6.86 17.07
C LEU A 410 -11.02 -6.28 16.28
N THR A 411 -11.94 -5.58 16.94
CA THR A 411 -13.05 -4.90 16.26
C THR A 411 -12.54 -3.87 15.25
N GLY A 412 -11.55 -3.05 15.63
CA GLY A 412 -10.95 -2.07 14.73
C GLY A 412 -10.31 -2.71 13.50
N TRP A 413 -9.53 -3.79 13.68
CA TRP A 413 -8.92 -4.50 12.56
C TRP A 413 -9.92 -5.19 11.65
N GLN A 414 -11.04 -5.69 12.19
CA GLN A 414 -12.13 -6.25 11.38
C GLN A 414 -12.86 -5.17 10.58
N GLN A 415 -13.08 -3.98 11.15
CA GLN A 415 -13.72 -2.86 10.46
C GLN A 415 -12.86 -2.31 9.32
N LEU A 416 -11.54 -2.37 9.49
CA LEU A 416 -10.57 -1.96 8.46
C LEU A 416 -10.28 -3.05 7.42
N ASP A 417 -10.89 -4.24 7.58
CA ASP A 417 -10.64 -5.42 6.75
C ASP A 417 -9.15 -5.80 6.69
N ALA A 418 -8.52 -5.86 7.87
CA ALA A 418 -7.10 -6.19 8.04
C ALA A 418 -6.91 -7.60 8.65
N PRO A 419 -7.09 -8.68 7.87
CA PRO A 419 -7.16 -10.05 8.40
C PRO A 419 -5.88 -10.49 9.13
N TYR A 420 -4.71 -10.12 8.61
CA TYR A 420 -3.43 -10.45 9.26
C TYR A 420 -3.32 -9.82 10.66
N ASN A 421 -3.66 -8.53 10.78
CA ASN A 421 -3.64 -7.82 12.05
C ASN A 421 -4.69 -8.37 13.03
N ALA A 422 -5.88 -8.70 12.54
CA ALA A 422 -6.91 -9.37 13.33
C ALA A 422 -6.41 -10.71 13.88
N ALA A 423 -5.76 -11.55 13.06
CA ALA A 423 -5.18 -12.82 13.48
C ALA A 423 -4.08 -12.64 14.55
N ARG A 424 -3.22 -11.63 14.41
CA ARG A 424 -2.21 -11.29 15.43
C ARG A 424 -2.84 -10.91 16.76
N VAL A 425 -3.89 -10.09 16.75
CA VAL A 425 -4.61 -9.73 17.98
C VAL A 425 -5.30 -10.94 18.62
N ARG A 426 -5.80 -11.89 17.82
CA ARG A 426 -6.36 -13.16 18.34
C ARG A 426 -5.32 -14.00 19.08
N VAL A 427 -4.06 -14.03 18.62
CA VAL A 427 -2.97 -14.68 19.38
C VAL A 427 -2.78 -14.03 20.75
N LEU A 428 -2.82 -12.69 20.82
CA LEU A 428 -2.74 -11.97 22.10
C LEU A 428 -3.98 -12.24 22.98
N LEU A 429 -5.19 -12.28 22.41
CA LEU A 429 -6.41 -12.65 23.14
C LEU A 429 -6.29 -14.05 23.73
N ALA A 430 -5.74 -15.00 22.97
CA ALA A 430 -5.54 -16.36 23.45
C ALA A 430 -4.57 -16.42 24.63
N LEU A 431 -3.51 -15.61 24.61
CA LEU A 431 -2.58 -15.47 25.74
C LEU A 431 -3.26 -14.91 26.97
N ALA A 432 -4.08 -13.88 26.80
CA ALA A 432 -4.87 -13.27 27.87
C ALA A 432 -5.84 -14.27 28.51
N CYS A 433 -6.55 -15.05 27.68
CA CYS A 433 -7.44 -16.11 28.14
C CYS A 433 -6.69 -17.17 28.95
N ARG A 434 -5.52 -17.63 28.47
CA ARG A 434 -4.68 -18.61 29.17
C ARG A 434 -4.20 -18.09 30.53
N GLU A 435 -3.75 -16.85 30.61
CA GLU A 435 -3.34 -16.23 31.89
C GLU A 435 -4.47 -16.23 32.93
N LEU A 436 -5.72 -16.08 32.47
CA LEU A 436 -6.91 -16.10 33.32
C LEU A 436 -7.46 -17.52 33.59
N GLY A 437 -6.84 -18.57 33.05
CA GLY A 437 -7.29 -19.96 33.16
C GLY A 437 -8.48 -20.32 32.27
N ASP A 438 -8.77 -19.51 31.24
CA ASP A 438 -9.79 -19.80 30.22
C ASP A 438 -9.15 -20.54 29.03
N ASP A 439 -8.89 -21.83 29.21
CA ASP A 439 -8.26 -22.67 28.19
C ASP A 439 -9.14 -22.83 26.94
N GLU A 440 -10.46 -22.93 27.11
CA GLU A 440 -11.38 -23.07 25.98
C GLU A 440 -11.44 -21.78 25.15
N GLY A 441 -11.50 -20.61 25.79
CA GLY A 441 -11.37 -19.32 25.11
C GLY A 441 -10.01 -19.15 24.41
N SER A 442 -8.93 -19.62 25.03
CA SER A 442 -7.59 -19.61 24.41
C SER A 442 -7.55 -20.45 23.13
N GLU A 443 -8.07 -21.68 23.17
CA GLU A 443 -8.10 -22.56 21.99
C GLU A 443 -8.94 -21.99 20.85
N LEU A 444 -10.12 -21.43 21.15
CA LEU A 444 -10.99 -20.81 20.14
C LEU A 444 -10.29 -19.66 19.39
N GLU A 445 -9.58 -18.79 20.10
CA GLU A 445 -8.89 -17.67 19.48
C GLU A 445 -7.67 -18.12 18.65
N LEU A 446 -6.93 -19.14 19.11
CA LEU A 446 -5.81 -19.71 18.36
C LEU A 446 -6.24 -20.43 17.08
N ASP A 447 -7.34 -21.19 17.14
CA ASP A 447 -7.88 -21.88 15.96
C ASP A 447 -8.33 -20.86 14.90
N ALA A 448 -9.01 -19.79 15.32
CA ALA A 448 -9.40 -18.69 14.41
C ALA A 448 -8.20 -17.93 13.83
N ALA A 449 -7.16 -17.65 14.64
CA ALA A 449 -5.94 -17.02 14.15
C ALA A 449 -5.23 -17.89 13.10
N ARG A 450 -5.15 -19.20 13.35
CA ARG A 450 -4.48 -20.16 12.48
C ARG A 450 -5.15 -20.30 11.13
N GLU A 451 -6.48 -20.36 11.11
CA GLU A 451 -7.23 -20.42 9.85
C GLU A 451 -6.88 -19.21 8.97
N ILE A 452 -6.84 -18.00 9.53
CA ILE A 452 -6.47 -16.79 8.80
C ILE A 452 -5.01 -16.85 8.34
N PHE A 453 -4.06 -17.21 9.21
CA PHE A 453 -2.66 -17.33 8.79
C PHE A 453 -2.47 -18.34 7.65
N GLN A 454 -3.15 -19.48 7.70
CA GLN A 454 -3.13 -20.48 6.63
C GLN A 454 -3.71 -19.95 5.32
N GLN A 455 -4.85 -19.25 5.37
CA GLN A 455 -5.48 -18.64 4.20
C GLN A 455 -4.55 -17.61 3.52
N LEU A 456 -3.81 -16.84 4.31
CA LEU A 456 -2.87 -15.84 3.82
C LEU A 456 -1.52 -16.44 3.37
N GLY A 457 -1.19 -17.66 3.80
CA GLY A 457 0.16 -18.21 3.67
C GLY A 457 1.17 -17.51 4.59
N ALA A 458 0.70 -16.96 5.71
CA ALA A 458 1.53 -16.28 6.70
C ALA A 458 2.30 -17.27 7.58
N ASP A 459 3.54 -16.94 7.89
CA ASP A 459 4.33 -17.66 8.90
C ASP A 459 4.07 -17.07 10.29
N PRO A 460 3.43 -17.81 11.22
CA PRO A 460 3.18 -17.34 12.57
C PRO A 460 4.36 -17.59 13.52
N SER A 461 5.46 -18.22 13.09
CA SER A 461 6.56 -18.67 13.95
C SER A 461 7.24 -17.57 14.77
N GLY A 462 7.17 -16.32 14.31
CA GLY A 462 7.70 -15.15 15.01
C GLY A 462 6.75 -14.50 16.02
N LEU A 463 5.53 -15.02 16.21
CA LEU A 463 4.54 -14.42 17.12
C LEU A 463 4.67 -14.96 18.55
N PRO A 464 4.36 -14.13 19.59
CA PRO A 464 4.38 -14.58 20.98
C PRO A 464 3.46 -15.80 21.19
N ALA A 465 4.02 -16.89 21.68
CA ALA A 465 3.34 -18.14 22.06
C ALA A 465 2.64 -18.94 20.95
N VAL A 466 3.06 -18.79 19.69
CA VAL A 466 2.97 -19.91 18.73
C VAL A 466 4.27 -20.67 18.85
N ASP A 467 4.43 -21.44 19.93
CA ASP A 467 5.66 -22.20 20.19
C ASP A 467 5.93 -23.17 19.02
N PRO A 468 7.03 -22.99 18.26
CA PRO A 468 7.41 -23.89 17.17
C PRO A 468 7.69 -25.31 17.67
N GLY A 469 8.04 -25.46 18.96
CA GLY A 469 8.31 -26.75 19.60
C GLY A 469 7.07 -27.62 19.81
N HIS A 470 5.89 -27.12 19.47
CA HIS A 470 4.62 -27.80 19.70
C HIS A 470 3.90 -28.20 18.41
N TYR A 471 4.50 -28.01 17.23
CA TYR A 471 3.98 -28.46 15.93
C TYR A 471 2.52 -28.06 15.66
N GLY A 472 2.12 -26.87 16.15
CA GLY A 472 0.74 -26.38 16.04
C GLY A 472 -0.25 -27.02 17.02
N LEU A 473 0.21 -27.79 18.01
CA LEU A 473 -0.63 -28.34 19.08
C LEU A 473 -0.80 -27.33 20.23
N SER A 474 -1.99 -27.29 20.82
CA SER A 474 -2.21 -26.59 22.09
C SER A 474 -1.46 -27.32 23.23
N ALA A 475 -1.15 -26.62 24.32
CA ALA A 475 -0.55 -27.25 25.51
C ALA A 475 -1.38 -28.46 25.99
N ARG A 476 -2.71 -28.36 25.88
CA ARG A 476 -3.63 -29.44 26.20
C ARG A 476 -3.57 -30.59 25.20
N GLU A 477 -3.44 -30.29 23.92
CA GLU A 477 -3.21 -31.30 22.88
C GLU A 477 -1.88 -32.04 23.08
N ILE A 478 -0.84 -31.39 23.62
CA ILE A 478 0.43 -32.04 23.97
C ILE A 478 0.29 -32.93 25.20
N GLU A 479 -0.41 -32.48 26.24
CA GLU A 479 -0.73 -33.35 27.39
C GLU A 479 -1.50 -34.59 26.92
N VAL A 480 -2.49 -34.40 26.04
CA VAL A 480 -3.27 -35.50 25.46
C VAL A 480 -2.39 -36.39 24.59
N LEU A 481 -1.54 -35.83 23.73
CA LEU A 481 -0.62 -36.56 22.86
C LEU A 481 0.39 -37.38 23.68
N GLY A 482 0.93 -36.81 24.76
CA GLY A 482 1.86 -37.49 25.64
C GLY A 482 1.22 -38.67 26.38
N LEU A 483 -0.01 -38.49 26.89
CA LEU A 483 -0.75 -39.60 27.49
C LEU A 483 -1.16 -40.65 26.45
N LEU A 484 -1.50 -40.23 25.23
CA LEU A 484 -1.78 -41.11 24.12
C LEU A 484 -0.55 -41.94 23.73
N ALA A 485 0.64 -41.33 23.73
CA ALA A 485 1.92 -41.98 23.48
C ALA A 485 2.26 -43.06 24.51
N THR A 486 1.81 -42.91 25.76
CA THR A 486 1.93 -43.98 26.79
C THR A 486 0.96 -45.16 26.61
N GLY A 487 0.09 -45.11 25.59
CA GLY A 487 -0.92 -46.14 25.32
C GLY A 487 -2.21 -45.98 26.13
N ALA A 488 -2.44 -44.84 26.78
CA ALA A 488 -3.67 -44.62 27.54
C ALA A 488 -4.91 -44.56 26.62
N THR A 489 -6.04 -45.12 27.07
CA THR A 489 -7.34 -45.01 26.35
C THR A 489 -7.96 -43.64 26.55
N ASN A 490 -8.88 -43.21 25.68
CA ASN A 490 -9.55 -41.91 25.83
C ASN A 490 -10.23 -41.75 27.20
N ARG A 491 -10.83 -42.83 27.72
CA ARG A 491 -11.39 -42.89 29.07
C ARG A 491 -10.34 -42.68 30.18
N ALA A 492 -9.15 -43.27 30.04
CA ALA A 492 -8.07 -43.10 31.01
C ALA A 492 -7.45 -41.69 30.97
N ILE A 493 -7.29 -41.12 29.78
CA ILE A 493 -6.85 -39.74 29.57
C ILE A 493 -7.87 -38.77 30.19
N ALA A 494 -9.16 -38.99 29.93
CA ALA A 494 -10.26 -38.20 30.49
C ALA A 494 -10.25 -38.18 32.01
N ALA A 495 -10.03 -39.35 32.63
CA ALA A 495 -9.92 -39.47 34.09
C ALA A 495 -8.68 -38.74 34.65
N LYS A 496 -7.54 -38.80 33.95
CA LYS A 496 -6.29 -38.17 34.39
C LYS A 496 -6.29 -36.65 34.22
N LEU A 497 -6.92 -36.14 33.16
CA LEU A 497 -7.01 -34.72 32.85
C LEU A 497 -8.27 -34.04 33.41
N VAL A 498 -9.15 -34.81 34.07
CA VAL A 498 -10.42 -34.35 34.67
C VAL A 498 -11.34 -33.68 33.64
N ILE A 499 -11.52 -34.33 32.48
CA ILE A 499 -12.38 -33.86 31.38
C ILE A 499 -13.27 -35.01 30.85
N SER A 500 -14.21 -34.71 29.95
CA SER A 500 -15.07 -35.74 29.36
C SER A 500 -14.34 -36.58 28.30
N GLU A 501 -14.72 -37.85 28.14
CA GLU A 501 -14.18 -38.72 27.07
C GLU A 501 -14.46 -38.15 25.67
N LYS A 502 -15.58 -37.44 25.49
CA LYS A 502 -15.93 -36.74 24.25
C LYS A 502 -14.96 -35.59 23.96
N THR A 503 -14.54 -34.85 24.99
CA THR A 503 -13.55 -33.78 24.89
C THR A 503 -12.20 -34.35 24.48
N VAL A 504 -11.76 -35.46 25.10
CA VAL A 504 -10.54 -36.16 24.68
C VAL A 504 -10.61 -36.64 23.24
N ALA A 505 -11.73 -37.23 22.81
CA ALA A 505 -11.91 -37.66 21.43
C ALA A 505 -11.79 -36.49 20.44
N ARG A 506 -12.34 -35.32 20.78
CA ARG A 506 -12.17 -34.09 20.01
C ARG A 506 -10.70 -33.67 19.91
N HIS A 507 -9.97 -33.62 21.03
CA HIS A 507 -8.54 -33.30 21.01
C HIS A 507 -7.74 -34.31 20.17
N VAL A 508 -8.01 -35.61 20.27
CA VAL A 508 -7.34 -36.63 19.44
C VAL A 508 -7.61 -36.44 17.95
N SER A 509 -8.86 -36.15 17.56
CA SER A 509 -9.19 -35.83 16.17
C SER A 509 -8.49 -34.56 15.69
N ASN A 510 -8.42 -33.53 16.52
CA ASN A 510 -7.73 -32.29 16.20
C ASN A 510 -6.23 -32.49 16.05
N ILE A 511 -5.59 -33.25 16.94
CA ILE A 511 -4.17 -33.62 16.85
C ILE A 511 -3.90 -34.34 15.52
N PHE A 512 -4.75 -35.31 15.15
CA PHE A 512 -4.60 -36.04 13.89
C PHE A 512 -4.73 -35.13 12.68
N ALA A 513 -5.70 -34.20 12.68
CA ALA A 513 -5.86 -33.24 11.61
C ALA A 513 -4.69 -32.23 11.54
N LYS A 514 -4.23 -31.73 12.69
CA LYS A 514 -3.15 -30.73 12.78
C LYS A 514 -1.78 -31.28 12.36
N LEU A 515 -1.54 -32.57 12.62
CA LEU A 515 -0.27 -33.24 12.32
C LEU A 515 -0.31 -34.11 11.04
N ASP A 516 -1.44 -34.13 10.32
CA ASP A 516 -1.69 -35.01 9.17
C ASP A 516 -1.45 -36.50 9.47
N LEU A 517 -1.97 -36.98 10.61
CA LEU A 517 -1.81 -38.34 11.09
C LEU A 517 -3.11 -39.13 10.99
N THR A 518 -3.00 -40.40 10.63
CA THR A 518 -4.17 -41.26 10.35
C THR A 518 -4.44 -42.29 11.45
N SER A 519 -3.59 -42.40 12.47
CA SER A 519 -3.74 -43.41 13.52
C SER A 519 -3.07 -43.04 14.84
N ARG A 520 -3.52 -43.68 15.94
CA ARG A 520 -2.86 -43.56 17.25
C ARG A 520 -1.39 -43.98 17.19
N ALA A 521 -1.06 -45.01 16.41
CA ALA A 521 0.31 -45.47 16.27
C ALA A 521 1.21 -44.40 15.61
N ALA A 522 0.69 -43.72 14.59
CA ALA A 522 1.39 -42.60 13.94
C ALA A 522 1.58 -41.43 14.91
N ALA A 523 0.59 -41.12 15.75
CA ALA A 523 0.71 -40.08 16.79
C ALA A 523 1.72 -40.44 17.88
N THR A 524 1.79 -41.70 18.32
CA THR A 524 2.82 -42.15 19.26
C THR A 524 4.22 -42.03 18.65
N ALA A 525 4.41 -42.46 17.39
CA ALA A 525 5.71 -42.34 16.71
C ALA A 525 6.13 -40.88 16.57
N TYR A 526 5.21 -40.01 16.12
CA TYR A 526 5.44 -38.58 15.99
C TYR A 526 5.90 -37.94 17.31
N ALA A 527 5.25 -38.29 18.41
CA ALA A 527 5.56 -37.71 19.72
C ALA A 527 6.99 -38.06 20.20
N TYR A 528 7.48 -39.27 19.90
CA TYR A 528 8.86 -39.69 20.20
C TYR A 528 9.90 -39.13 19.22
N GLU A 529 9.59 -39.07 17.92
CA GLU A 529 10.50 -38.54 16.90
C GLU A 529 10.79 -37.04 17.06
N HIS A 530 9.96 -36.35 17.83
CA HIS A 530 10.00 -34.90 18.01
C HIS A 530 10.20 -34.48 19.48
N ASP A 531 10.65 -35.40 20.33
CA ASP A 531 10.99 -35.15 21.74
C ASP A 531 9.85 -34.48 22.54
N LEU A 532 8.59 -34.77 22.20
CA LEU A 532 7.41 -34.27 22.92
C LEU A 532 7.08 -35.13 24.17
N VAL A 533 7.66 -36.33 24.28
CA VAL A 533 7.53 -37.28 25.40
C VAL A 533 8.69 -38.26 25.53
#